data_AF-A0A536HPN2-F1
#
_entry.id   AF-A0A536HPN2-F1
#
_cell.length_a   1.000
_cell.length_b   1.000
_cell.length_c   1.000
_cell.angle_alpha   90.00
_cell.angle_beta   90.00
_cell.angle_gamma   90.00
#
_symmetry.space_group_name_H-M   'P 1'
#
loop_
_entity.id
_entity.type
_entity.pdbx_description
1 polymer ?
#
loop_
_entity_poly.entity_id
_entity_poly.type
_entity_poly.pdbx_seq_one_letter_code
_entity_poly.pdbx_strand_id
1 'polypeptide(L)'
;MNSIYAPPLWLIALGAALVGLAAAGVLYAWPPSRERRRIAVGAAAAVAGFLVWRGALIYADGANFDIDYPLLLGLSFEDIGSGVMSFLFAALAFGLVTDRADSAQRVVTSAVLVGAAAMLVDRFV
;
A
#
# COMPACT_ATOMS: atom_id res chain seq x y z
N MET A 1 -11.33 28.87 -9.94
CA MET A 1 -9.95 28.63 -9.48
C MET A 1 -9.92 27.20 -8.98
N ASN A 2 -9.29 26.29 -9.73
CA ASN A 2 -9.21 24.89 -9.33
C ASN A 2 -8.29 24.83 -8.11
N SER A 3 -8.80 24.31 -7.00
CA SER A 3 -7.98 23.97 -5.85
C SER A 3 -6.97 22.93 -6.30
N ILE A 4 -5.68 23.25 -6.22
CA ILE A 4 -4.61 22.27 -6.44
C ILE A 4 -4.86 21.11 -5.48
N TYR A 5 -4.86 19.88 -5.99
CA TYR A 5 -4.93 18.68 -5.16
C TYR A 5 -3.66 18.58 -4.32
N ALA A 6 -3.75 19.02 -3.07
CA ALA A 6 -2.67 18.98 -2.10
C ALA A 6 -3.25 18.64 -0.72
N PRO A 7 -3.44 17.35 -0.41
CA PRO A 7 -3.81 16.91 0.93
C PRO A 7 -2.80 17.47 1.95
N PRO A 8 -3.25 17.83 3.17
CA PRO A 8 -2.33 18.35 4.17
C PRO A 8 -1.32 17.27 4.57
N LEU A 9 -0.07 17.67 4.81
CA LEU A 9 1.03 16.75 5.08
C LEU A 9 0.76 15.79 6.25
N TRP A 10 -0.01 16.23 7.26
CA TRP A 10 -0.37 15.38 8.39
C TRP A 10 -1.29 14.22 8.01
N LEU A 11 -2.16 14.40 7.00
CA LEU A 11 -3.04 13.34 6.49
C LEU A 11 -2.20 12.30 5.73
N ILE A 12 -1.25 12.76 4.91
CA ILE A 12 -0.31 11.88 4.20
C ILE A 12 0.52 11.07 5.20
N ALA A 13 1.03 11.72 6.26
CA ALA A 13 1.80 11.05 7.30
C ALA A 13 0.96 10.04 8.09
N LEU A 14 -0.29 10.38 8.41
CA LEU A 14 -1.22 9.47 9.07
C LEU A 14 -1.54 8.27 8.18
N GLY A 15 -1.86 8.49 6.91
CA GLY A 15 -2.11 7.43 5.93
C GLY A 15 -0.93 6.47 5.79
N ALA A 16 0.27 7.02 5.62
CA ALA A 16 1.50 6.22 5.58
C ALA A 16 1.67 5.38 6.85
N ALA A 17 1.45 5.96 8.04
CA ALA A 17 1.53 5.21 9.29
C ALA A 17 0.49 4.08 9.37
N LEU A 18 -0.77 4.36 9.02
CA LEU A 18 -1.85 3.38 9.04
C LEU A 18 -1.62 2.24 8.04
N VAL A 19 -1.14 2.56 6.83
CA VAL A 19 -0.79 1.55 5.81
C VAL A 19 0.35 0.65 6.31
N GLY A 20 1.40 1.23 6.89
CA GLY A 20 2.51 0.45 7.46
C GLY A 20 2.05 -0.48 8.59
N LEU A 21 1.20 0.03 9.49
CA LEU A 21 0.63 -0.76 10.59
C LEU A 21 -0.29 -1.87 10.08
N ALA A 22 -1.14 -1.60 9.09
CA ALA A 22 -2.02 -2.60 8.50
C ALA A 22 -1.24 -3.70 7.78
N ALA A 23 -0.23 -3.33 6.98
CA ALA A 23 0.68 -4.27 6.33
C ALA A 23 1.40 -5.15 7.37
N ALA A 24 1.91 -4.56 8.45
CA ALA A 24 2.52 -5.31 9.53
C ALA A 24 1.52 -6.26 10.21
N GLY A 25 0.29 -5.80 10.46
CA GLY A 25 -0.78 -6.57 11.08
C GLY A 25 -1.19 -7.78 10.25
N VAL A 26 -1.40 -7.63 8.93
CA VAL A 26 -1.78 -8.77 8.06
C VAL A 26 -0.65 -9.78 7.92
N LEU A 27 0.61 -9.34 7.83
CA LEU A 27 1.76 -10.23 7.77
C LEU A 27 1.98 -10.97 9.10
N TYR A 28 1.72 -10.31 10.22
CA TYR A 28 1.75 -10.95 11.55
C TYR A 28 0.61 -11.97 11.71
N ALA A 29 -0.58 -11.66 11.19
CA ALA A 29 -1.73 -12.57 11.21
C ALA A 29 -1.48 -13.82 10.36
N TRP A 30 -0.76 -13.70 9.24
CA TRP A 30 -0.41 -14.79 8.33
C TRP A 30 0.80 -15.61 8.84
N PRO A 31 0.61 -16.85 9.34
CA PRO A 31 1.70 -17.60 9.98
C PRO A 31 2.97 -17.77 9.13
N PRO A 32 2.88 -18.01 7.80
CA PRO A 32 4.07 -18.07 6.95
C PRO A 32 4.87 -16.77 6.88
N SER A 33 4.36 -15.62 7.33
CA SER A 33 5.03 -14.31 7.25
C SER A 33 5.39 -13.71 8.60
N ARG A 34 5.29 -14.47 9.70
CA ARG A 34 5.52 -13.98 11.07
C ARG A 34 6.97 -13.61 11.43
N GLU A 35 7.91 -13.79 10.52
CA GLU A 35 9.29 -13.38 10.75
C GLU A 35 9.38 -11.85 10.89
N ARG A 36 9.96 -11.36 12.01
CA ARG A 36 10.03 -9.92 12.31
C ARG A 36 10.67 -9.10 11.21
N ARG A 37 11.76 -9.60 10.61
CA ARG A 37 12.45 -8.93 9.50
C ARG A 37 11.55 -8.81 8.28
N ARG A 38 10.83 -9.87 7.94
CA ARG A 38 9.88 -9.90 6.81
C ARG A 38 8.72 -8.93 7.03
N ILE A 39 8.16 -8.88 8.24
CA ILE A 39 7.12 -7.91 8.61
C ILE A 39 7.64 -6.47 8.44
N ALA A 40 8.82 -6.15 8.96
CA ALA A 40 9.40 -4.82 8.86
C ALA A 40 9.66 -4.40 7.40
N VAL A 41 10.20 -5.31 6.59
CA VAL A 41 10.44 -5.07 5.15
C VAL A 41 9.13 -4.88 4.39
N GLY A 42 8.13 -5.72 4.64
CA GLY A 42 6.82 -5.61 4.00
C GLY A 42 6.08 -4.32 4.37
N ALA A 43 6.12 -3.93 5.65
CA ALA A 43 5.53 -2.67 6.11
C ALA A 43 6.23 -1.45 5.48
N ALA A 44 7.56 -1.43 5.44
CA ALA A 44 8.31 -0.36 4.79
C ALA A 44 8.04 -0.27 3.29
N ALA A 45 7.91 -1.43 2.61
CA ALA A 45 7.57 -1.49 1.20
C ALA A 45 6.16 -0.97 0.91
N ALA A 46 5.18 -1.27 1.79
CA ALA A 46 3.83 -0.74 1.70
C ALA A 46 3.80 0.79 1.82
N VAL A 47 4.51 1.32 2.82
CA VAL A 47 4.65 2.78 3.02
C VAL A 47 5.26 3.43 1.80
N ALA A 48 6.33 2.85 1.24
CA ALA A 48 6.96 3.38 0.04
C ALA A 48 6.00 3.35 -1.17
N GLY A 49 5.27 2.25 -1.38
CA GLY A 49 4.28 2.14 -2.46
C GLY A 49 3.18 3.18 -2.35
N PHE A 50 2.60 3.34 -1.16
CA PHE A 50 1.61 4.38 -0.85
C PHE A 50 2.14 5.78 -1.16
N LEU A 51 3.32 6.13 -0.64
CA LEU A 51 3.89 7.47 -0.80
C LEU A 51 4.24 7.79 -2.25
N VAL A 52 4.73 6.80 -3.01
CA VAL A 52 5.02 6.97 -4.45
C VAL A 52 3.73 7.23 -5.22
N TRP A 53 2.67 6.47 -4.96
CA TRP A 53 1.39 6.69 -5.63
C TRP A 53 0.78 8.06 -5.27
N ARG A 54 0.77 8.40 -3.98
CA ARG A 54 0.30 9.70 -3.49
C ARG A 54 1.07 10.86 -4.12
N GLY A 55 2.39 10.73 -4.23
CA GLY A 55 3.24 11.70 -4.92
C GLY A 55 2.91 11.86 -6.40
N ALA A 56 2.61 10.76 -7.10
CA ALA A 56 2.18 10.79 -8.49
C ALA A 56 0.84 11.52 -8.66
N LEU A 57 -0.13 11.31 -7.76
CA LEU A 57 -1.42 12.01 -7.78
C LEU A 57 -1.26 13.51 -7.54
N ILE A 58 -0.44 13.92 -6.56
CA ILE A 58 -0.14 15.33 -6.30
C ILE A 58 0.52 15.98 -7.51
N TYR A 59 1.49 15.29 -8.12
CA TYR A 59 2.19 15.81 -9.31
C TYR A 59 1.26 15.96 -10.53
N ALA A 60 0.30 15.05 -10.69
CA ALA A 60 -0.64 15.03 -11.81
C ALA A 60 -1.91 15.88 -11.59
N ASP A 61 -2.05 16.56 -10.44
CA ASP A 61 -3.29 17.22 -10.01
C ASP A 61 -4.51 16.27 -10.06
N GLY A 62 -4.29 15.04 -9.59
CA GLY A 62 -5.18 13.90 -9.73
C GLY A 62 -6.43 13.93 -8.84
N ALA A 63 -7.00 15.09 -8.52
CA ALA A 63 -8.15 15.23 -7.60
C ALA A 63 -9.32 14.29 -7.93
N ASN A 64 -9.55 14.04 -9.22
CA ASN A 64 -10.65 13.20 -9.69
C ASN A 64 -10.42 11.69 -9.49
N PHE A 65 -9.24 11.29 -9.02
CA PHE A 65 -8.94 9.89 -8.70
C PHE A 65 -9.42 9.50 -7.30
N ASP A 66 -9.64 10.49 -6.44
CA ASP A 66 -10.18 10.38 -5.07
C ASP A 66 -11.71 10.50 -5.07
N ILE A 67 -12.35 9.68 -5.91
CA ILE A 67 -13.81 9.60 -6.02
C ILE A 67 -14.19 8.15 -5.83
N ASP A 68 -15.01 7.88 -4.82
CA ASP A 68 -15.55 6.55 -4.57
C ASP A 68 -16.48 6.11 -5.71
N TYR A 69 -16.17 4.98 -6.35
CA TYR A 69 -17.00 4.43 -7.40
C TYR A 69 -17.85 3.26 -6.88
N PRO A 70 -19.20 3.36 -6.90
CA PRO A 70 -20.09 2.29 -6.42
C PRO A 70 -19.85 0.95 -7.13
N LEU A 71 -19.48 0.99 -8.41
CA LEU A 71 -19.18 -0.20 -9.21
C LEU A 71 -17.85 -0.88 -8.84
N LEU A 72 -16.96 -0.17 -8.16
CA LEU A 72 -15.67 -0.68 -7.68
C LEU A 72 -15.73 -1.00 -6.18
N LEU A 73 -16.88 -1.50 -5.70
CA LEU A 73 -17.14 -1.72 -4.27
C LEU A 73 -16.95 -0.44 -3.44
N GLY A 74 -17.19 0.72 -4.05
CA GLY A 74 -16.96 2.03 -3.47
C GLY A 74 -15.50 2.45 -3.40
N LEU A 75 -14.55 1.73 -4.01
CA LEU A 75 -13.14 2.12 -4.04
C LEU A 75 -12.92 3.26 -5.04
N SER A 76 -11.98 4.13 -4.72
CA SER A 76 -11.46 5.15 -5.60
C SER A 76 -10.29 4.62 -6.46
N PHE A 77 -9.91 5.34 -7.51
CA PHE A 77 -8.69 4.99 -8.26
C PHE A 77 -7.41 5.28 -7.46
N GLU A 78 -7.51 6.20 -6.50
CA GLU A 78 -6.48 6.44 -5.50
C GLU A 78 -6.20 5.17 -4.68
N ASP A 79 -7.23 4.57 -4.08
CA ASP A 79 -7.13 3.35 -3.26
C ASP A 79 -6.55 2.18 -4.05
N ILE A 80 -7.02 2.03 -5.29
CA ILE A 80 -6.60 0.94 -6.15
C ILE A 80 -5.12 1.08 -6.47
N GLY A 81 -4.69 2.29 -6.82
CA GLY A 81 -3.30 2.55 -7.17
C GLY A 81 -2.35 2.39 -5.98
N SER A 82 -2.73 2.81 -4.77
CA SER A 82 -1.90 2.62 -3.58
C SER A 82 -1.76 1.13 -3.22
N GLY A 83 -2.83 0.35 -3.37
CA GLY A 83 -2.82 -1.09 -3.21
C GLY A 83 -1.89 -1.79 -4.21
N VAL A 84 -2.00 -1.44 -5.50
CA VAL A 84 -1.16 -2.00 -6.57
C VAL A 84 0.32 -1.64 -6.36
N MET A 85 0.61 -0.39 -6.01
CA MET A 85 1.98 0.07 -5.76
C MET A 85 2.58 -0.61 -4.51
N SER A 86 1.80 -0.76 -3.45
CA SER A 86 2.22 -1.48 -2.25
C SER A 86 2.48 -2.96 -2.51
N PHE A 87 1.62 -3.61 -3.31
CA PHE A 87 1.85 -4.98 -3.79
C PHE A 87 3.17 -5.10 -4.56
N LEU A 88 3.39 -4.23 -5.55
CA LEU A 88 4.58 -4.24 -6.40
C LEU A 88 5.85 -4.08 -5.55
N PHE A 89 5.86 -3.09 -4.67
CA PHE A 89 7.01 -2.82 -3.81
C PHE A 89 7.26 -3.97 -2.82
N ALA A 90 6.20 -4.55 -2.25
CA ALA A 90 6.32 -5.71 -1.36
C ALA A 90 6.86 -6.94 -2.11
N ALA A 91 6.36 -7.22 -3.31
CA ALA A 91 6.84 -8.33 -4.14
C ALA A 91 8.34 -8.18 -4.47
N LEU A 92 8.77 -6.96 -4.84
CA LEU A 92 10.18 -6.65 -5.09
C LEU A 92 11.01 -6.78 -3.81
N ALA A 93 10.55 -6.22 -2.69
CA ALA A 93 11.28 -6.26 -1.43
C ALA A 93 11.43 -7.70 -0.91
N PHE A 94 10.36 -8.50 -0.94
CA PHE A 94 10.42 -9.91 -0.57
C PHE A 94 11.32 -10.71 -1.50
N GLY A 95 11.09 -10.64 -2.82
CA GLY A 95 11.86 -11.38 -3.82
C GLY A 95 13.33 -11.00 -3.87
N LEU A 96 13.70 -9.75 -3.54
CA LEU A 96 15.07 -9.26 -3.61
C LEU A 96 15.78 -9.18 -2.26
N VAL A 97 15.09 -9.21 -1.11
CA VAL A 97 15.73 -8.95 0.20
C VAL A 97 15.57 -10.09 1.20
N THR A 98 14.36 -10.62 1.39
CA THR A 98 14.07 -11.56 2.49
C THR A 98 13.84 -12.99 2.03
N ASP A 99 13.22 -13.20 0.87
CA ASP A 99 12.59 -14.47 0.50
C ASP A 99 13.18 -15.06 -0.80
N ARG A 100 14.43 -14.74 -1.14
CA ARG A 100 15.07 -15.14 -2.41
C ARG A 100 15.05 -16.65 -2.68
N ALA A 101 15.00 -17.46 -1.63
CA ALA A 101 15.01 -18.92 -1.70
C ALA A 101 13.62 -19.55 -1.51
N ASP A 102 12.59 -18.73 -1.30
CA ASP A 102 11.22 -19.21 -1.08
C ASP A 102 10.47 -19.45 -2.38
N SER A 103 9.35 -20.17 -2.29
CA SER A 103 8.46 -20.34 -3.43
C SER A 103 7.83 -19.01 -3.85
N ALA A 104 7.72 -18.81 -5.17
CA ALA A 104 7.05 -17.64 -5.74
C ALA A 104 5.63 -17.45 -5.19
N GLN A 105 4.91 -18.55 -4.96
CA GLN A 105 3.58 -18.52 -4.36
C GLN A 105 3.59 -17.85 -2.97
N ARG A 106 4.54 -18.20 -2.09
CA ARG A 106 4.63 -17.61 -0.74
C ARG A 106 4.94 -16.11 -0.80
N VAL A 107 5.83 -15.71 -1.72
CA VAL A 107 6.19 -14.31 -1.94
C VAL A 107 4.99 -13.51 -2.45
N VAL A 108 4.35 -14.00 -3.52
CA VAL A 108 3.20 -13.33 -4.15
C VAL A 108 2.02 -13.26 -3.20
N THR A 109 1.66 -14.33 -2.49
CA THR A 109 0.58 -14.29 -1.51
C THR A 109 0.84 -13.25 -0.42
N SER A 110 2.07 -13.16 0.09
CA SER A 110 2.40 -12.17 1.13
C SER A 110 2.35 -10.74 0.60
N ALA A 111 2.82 -10.52 -0.63
CA ALA A 111 2.73 -9.23 -1.30
C ALA A 111 1.27 -8.83 -1.58
N VAL A 112 0.41 -9.78 -1.97
CA VAL A 112 -1.03 -9.54 -2.18
C VAL A 112 -1.69 -9.10 -0.87
N LEU A 113 -1.37 -9.74 0.25
CA LEU A 113 -1.89 -9.33 1.56
C LEU A 113 -1.47 -7.88 1.89
N VAL A 114 -0.23 -7.50 1.61
CA VAL A 114 0.26 -6.13 1.81
C VAL A 114 -0.49 -5.13 0.93
N GLY A 115 -0.63 -5.41 -0.36
CA GLY A 115 -1.37 -4.54 -1.29
C GLY A 115 -2.84 -4.40 -0.93
N ALA A 116 -3.50 -5.50 -0.56
CA ALA A 116 -4.89 -5.48 -0.13
C ALA A 116 -5.09 -4.68 1.17
N ALA A 117 -4.16 -4.80 2.13
CA ALA A 117 -4.19 -4.01 3.36
C ALA A 117 -4.03 -2.51 3.08
N ALA A 118 -3.10 -2.14 2.19
CA ALA A 118 -2.91 -0.75 1.79
C ALA A 118 -4.16 -0.17 1.11
N MET A 119 -4.73 -0.87 0.13
CA MET A 119 -5.96 -0.48 -0.56
C MET A 119 -7.13 -0.27 0.40
N LEU A 120 -7.29 -1.18 1.37
CA LEU A 120 -8.38 -1.10 2.34
C LEU A 120 -8.20 0.06 3.31
N VAL A 121 -6.97 0.38 3.71
CA VAL A 121 -6.69 1.52 4.58
C VAL A 121 -6.87 2.84 3.86
N ASP A 122 -6.33 2.95 2.64
CA ASP A 122 -6.34 4.21 1.87
C ASP A 122 -7.77 4.69 1.61
N ARG A 123 -8.69 3.76 1.37
CA ARG A 123 -10.13 4.03 1.27
C ARG A 123 -10.72 4.85 2.44
N PHE A 124 -10.11 4.80 3.63
CA PHE A 124 -10.62 5.48 4.83
C PHE A 124 -9.80 6.71 5.23
N VAL A 125 -8.75 7.06 4.48
CA VAL A 125 -7.81 8.14 4.80
C VAL A 125 -7.98 9.30 3.84
#